data_AF-A0A0R1M2W2-F1
#
_entry.id   AF-A0A0R1M2W2-F1
#
_cell.length_a   1.000
_cell.length_b   1.000
_cell.length_c   1.000
_cell.angle_alpha   90.00
_cell.angle_beta   90.00
_cell.angle_gamma   90.00
#
_symmetry.space_group_name_H-M   'P 1'
#
loop_
_entity.id
_entity.type
_entity.pdbx_description
1 polymer ?
#
loop_
_entity_poly.entity_id
_entity_poly.type
_entity_poly.pdbx_seq_one_letter_code
_entity_poly.pdbx_strand_id
1 'polypeptide(L)'
;MLSYFALITLVKLSGLLIPFIWFLWISTRRWRLWGTVAIVALFIVSYVNTYFNLPDLAYPALIDGWLMWLIGGLVVVAVLRRFVFNPDAVTERAVNEDNAFSRLMRSFGVTIGWLGRVIGAAIGAVVLIIALGSIASVITTMNPKPAVSSIKTEMNNSTDGAPMPVIKNSTETPVVNAPQTVSTDMNNSLNSFKNSNVYDLNHMRVQMYKGKMVYVAPVEFSGGFWRYIHYQKVPGYFMTNATDKNADPKFVAKPMRYTPSAYFNRDADRRINAYSMGYTMVGSTSQLEVDNNGTPYYVRTLAKPISYFNRNLDFKHYKVAVLNTINGKVKVYSPNKVPKFVDVAATPELVEKEVTMFGKYRHGFWNATSFGGHNDVMKPTNAGTEGGDTLTPYAYKGRIYYFTGMTSVNSHQSSILGYAFVDARTNTLHYYREHGNVMTPERAISYAQQDINPQNYKGTLPLLYRINGHPTWVVSMLDRDNNSFMKFVYLLADGNNQSGTYAVGDDAQSTLELFNQRVGAKTGTTVEPKVTGKTISGTVERVVKPDDKQILFILKGDSHVYRMDTASKSFEPIYQFIQTGDKVSFKATATNKNQLATANVGLSTFENQSLKSTASK
;
A
#
# COMPACT_ATOMS: atom_id res chain seq x y z
N MET A 1 -12.28 24.99 -16.12
CA MET A 1 -11.66 24.64 -14.81
C MET A 1 -12.03 25.66 -13.76
N LEU A 2 -11.64 26.94 -13.89
CA LEU A 2 -12.05 28.02 -12.97
C LEU A 2 -13.58 28.07 -12.80
N SER A 3 -14.34 27.89 -13.88
CA SER A 3 -15.81 27.75 -13.84
C SER A 3 -16.33 26.61 -12.96
N TYR A 4 -15.63 25.48 -12.88
CA TYR A 4 -16.01 24.36 -12.02
C TYR A 4 -15.83 24.73 -10.55
N PHE A 5 -14.72 25.40 -10.20
CA PHE A 5 -14.52 25.89 -8.84
C PHE A 5 -15.55 26.95 -8.46
N ALA A 6 -15.94 27.81 -9.40
CA ALA A 6 -17.02 28.78 -9.19
C ALA A 6 -18.34 28.05 -8.89
N LEU A 7 -18.66 26.99 -9.64
CA LEU A 7 -19.84 26.15 -9.39
C LEU A 7 -19.77 25.46 -8.02
N ILE A 8 -18.63 24.88 -7.65
CA ILE A 8 -18.43 24.25 -6.34
C ILE A 8 -18.64 25.27 -5.22
N THR A 9 -18.07 26.47 -5.36
CA THR A 9 -18.25 27.57 -4.40
C THR A 9 -19.70 28.02 -4.32
N LEU A 10 -20.41 28.12 -5.45
CA LEU A 10 -21.84 28.42 -5.47
C LEU A 10 -22.65 27.37 -4.73
N VAL A 11 -22.38 26.08 -4.96
CA VAL A 11 -23.07 24.99 -4.25
C VAL A 11 -22.85 25.11 -2.74
N LYS A 12 -21.63 25.37 -2.29
CA LYS A 12 -21.31 25.56 -0.87
C LYS A 12 -22.01 26.78 -0.26
N LEU A 13 -21.99 27.91 -0.97
CA LEU A 13 -22.59 29.16 -0.50
C LEU A 13 -24.11 29.21 -0.71
N SER A 14 -24.71 28.25 -1.40
CA SER A 14 -26.17 28.24 -1.63
C SER A 14 -26.99 28.18 -0.34
N GLY A 15 -26.38 27.77 0.78
CA GLY A 15 -26.99 27.89 2.11
C GLY A 15 -27.34 29.34 2.48
N LEU A 16 -26.62 30.33 1.95
CA LEU A 16 -26.89 31.75 2.17
C LEU A 16 -28.09 32.31 1.40
N LEU A 17 -28.66 31.57 0.45
CA LEU A 17 -29.75 32.09 -0.38
C LEU A 17 -30.97 32.52 0.46
N ILE A 18 -31.41 31.66 1.38
CA ILE A 18 -32.55 31.94 2.27
C ILE A 18 -32.25 33.14 3.19
N PRO A 19 -31.12 33.16 3.93
CA PRO A 19 -30.72 34.33 4.70
C PRO A 19 -30.68 35.61 3.88
N PHE A 20 -30.12 35.54 2.66
CA PHE A 20 -29.94 36.72 1.85
C PHE A 20 -31.26 37.28 1.33
N ILE A 21 -32.19 36.43 0.90
CA ILE A 21 -33.54 36.85 0.51
C ILE A 21 -34.23 37.53 1.70
N TRP A 22 -34.12 36.95 2.90
CA TRP A 22 -34.66 37.55 4.11
C TRP A 22 -34.03 38.92 4.41
N PHE A 23 -32.71 39.03 4.29
CA PHE A 23 -31.97 40.29 4.43
C PHE A 23 -32.46 41.35 3.43
N LEU A 24 -32.62 41.00 2.16
CA LEU A 24 -33.09 41.93 1.13
C LEU A 24 -34.50 42.44 1.43
N TRP A 25 -35.37 41.59 1.97
CA TRP A 25 -36.74 41.98 2.33
C TRP A 25 -36.77 43.03 3.45
N ILE A 26 -35.97 42.84 4.51
CA ILE A 26 -35.97 43.72 5.70
C ILE A 26 -35.11 44.98 5.57
N SER A 27 -34.14 44.99 4.65
CA SER A 27 -33.12 46.05 4.56
C SER A 27 -33.56 47.23 3.68
N THR A 28 -32.98 48.40 3.95
CA THR A 28 -33.18 49.61 3.13
C THR A 28 -32.35 49.57 1.84
N ARG A 29 -32.68 50.41 0.85
CA ARG A 29 -31.99 50.44 -0.46
C ARG A 29 -30.46 50.51 -0.36
N ARG A 30 -29.93 51.33 0.55
CA ARG A 30 -28.47 51.45 0.78
C ARG A 30 -27.88 50.15 1.31
N TRP A 31 -28.54 49.50 2.25
CA TRP A 31 -28.05 48.25 2.84
C TRP A 31 -28.22 47.04 1.93
N ARG A 32 -29.24 47.01 1.07
CA ARG A 32 -29.35 46.02 -0.01
C ARG A 32 -28.11 46.06 -0.91
N LEU A 33 -27.65 47.26 -1.27
CA LEU A 33 -26.44 47.44 -2.08
C LEU A 33 -25.21 46.88 -1.35
N TRP A 34 -24.96 47.31 -0.11
CA TRP A 34 -23.81 46.83 0.67
C TRP A 34 -23.84 45.35 1.00
N GLY A 35 -25.02 44.78 1.30
CA GLY A 35 -25.18 43.34 1.53
C GLY A 35 -24.93 42.52 0.25
N THR A 36 -25.34 43.04 -0.91
CA THR A 36 -25.01 42.42 -2.20
C THR A 36 -23.51 42.44 -2.45
N VAL A 37 -22.85 43.59 -2.22
CA VAL A 37 -21.38 43.71 -2.30
C VAL A 37 -20.69 42.74 -1.34
N ALA A 38 -21.18 42.60 -0.10
CA ALA A 38 -20.62 41.69 0.89
C ALA A 38 -20.74 40.22 0.46
N ILE A 39 -21.86 39.80 -0.13
CA ILE A 39 -22.00 38.45 -0.67
C ILE A 39 -21.08 38.21 -1.87
N VAL A 40 -20.93 39.19 -2.76
CA VAL A 40 -19.98 39.07 -3.88
C VAL A 40 -18.55 38.95 -3.35
N ALA A 41 -18.16 39.76 -2.37
CA ALA A 41 -16.85 39.66 -1.72
C ALA A 41 -16.65 38.30 -1.04
N LEU A 42 -17.65 37.82 -0.31
CA LEU A 42 -17.62 36.50 0.32
C LEU A 42 -17.51 35.37 -0.69
N PHE A 43 -18.22 35.47 -1.83
CA PHE A 43 -18.08 34.55 -2.94
C PHE A 43 -16.65 34.52 -3.47
N ILE A 44 -16.02 35.67 -3.68
CA ILE A 44 -14.64 35.76 -4.15
C ILE A 44 -13.67 35.11 -3.14
N VAL A 45 -13.80 35.43 -1.85
CA VAL A 45 -12.94 34.84 -0.80
C VAL A 45 -13.14 33.33 -0.71
N SER A 46 -14.39 32.87 -0.70
CA SER A 46 -14.73 31.44 -0.65
C SER A 46 -14.27 30.71 -1.92
N TYR A 47 -14.31 31.37 -3.07
CA TYR A 47 -13.81 30.84 -4.34
C TYR A 47 -12.30 30.63 -4.28
N VAL A 48 -11.54 31.65 -3.83
CA VAL A 48 -10.09 31.55 -3.63
C VAL A 48 -9.78 30.41 -2.66
N ASN A 49 -10.48 30.35 -1.52
CA ASN A 49 -10.31 29.29 -0.53
C ASN A 49 -10.59 27.89 -1.10
N THR A 50 -11.69 27.73 -1.84
CA THR A 50 -12.07 26.45 -2.47
C THR A 50 -11.03 26.02 -3.51
N TYR A 51 -10.50 26.98 -4.27
CA TYR A 51 -9.53 26.73 -5.32
C TYR A 51 -8.16 26.27 -4.78
N PHE A 52 -7.70 26.81 -3.65
CA PHE A 52 -6.40 26.43 -3.07
C PHE A 52 -6.50 25.23 -2.11
N ASN A 53 -7.54 25.15 -1.27
CA ASN A 53 -7.63 24.10 -0.25
C ASN A 53 -8.15 22.76 -0.75
N LEU A 54 -8.76 22.71 -1.95
CA LEU A 54 -9.32 21.47 -2.54
C LEU A 54 -10.20 20.69 -1.56
N PRO A 55 -11.28 21.31 -1.04
CA PRO A 55 -12.08 20.68 0.00
C PRO A 55 -12.73 19.39 -0.50
N ASP A 56 -13.07 18.49 0.43
CA ASP A 56 -13.84 17.29 0.11
C ASP A 56 -15.17 17.68 -0.56
N LEU A 57 -15.47 16.99 -1.66
CA LEU A 57 -16.64 17.20 -2.51
C LEU A 57 -17.67 16.08 -2.37
N ALA A 58 -17.45 15.13 -1.45
CA ALA A 58 -18.48 14.17 -1.08
C ALA A 58 -19.70 14.89 -0.47
N TYR A 59 -20.89 14.32 -0.72
CA TYR A 59 -22.16 14.88 -0.29
C TYR A 59 -22.22 15.27 1.20
N PRO A 60 -21.70 14.49 2.17
CA PRO A 60 -21.74 14.90 3.57
C PRO A 60 -20.96 16.18 3.86
N ALA A 61 -19.76 16.32 3.28
CA ALA A 61 -18.95 17.52 3.45
C ALA A 61 -19.61 18.75 2.79
N LEU A 62 -20.28 18.55 1.64
CA LEU A 62 -21.04 19.62 0.98
C LEU A 62 -22.25 20.06 1.80
N ILE A 63 -23.00 19.12 2.41
CA ILE A 63 -24.13 19.47 3.30
C ILE A 63 -23.64 20.15 4.56
N ASP A 64 -22.58 19.65 5.19
CA ASP A 64 -22.03 20.27 6.41
C ASP A 64 -21.69 21.74 6.12
N GLY A 65 -21.02 22.00 5.00
CA GLY A 65 -20.75 23.36 4.53
C GLY A 65 -22.02 24.17 4.26
N TRP A 66 -23.01 23.59 3.58
CA TRP A 66 -24.28 24.25 3.29
C TRP A 66 -25.06 24.64 4.57
N LEU A 67 -25.17 23.72 5.53
CA LEU A 67 -25.84 23.95 6.81
C LEU A 67 -25.14 25.04 7.62
N MET A 68 -23.80 25.03 7.67
CA MET A 68 -23.01 26.07 8.32
C MET A 68 -23.32 27.46 7.75
N TRP A 69 -23.36 27.60 6.43
CA TRP A 69 -23.67 28.86 5.77
C TRP A 69 -25.13 29.30 5.96
N LEU A 70 -26.08 28.35 5.90
CA LEU A 70 -27.49 28.63 6.16
C LEU A 70 -27.69 29.16 7.58
N ILE A 71 -27.20 28.44 8.59
CA ILE A 71 -27.37 28.76 10.00
C ILE A 71 -26.64 30.08 10.32
N GLY A 72 -25.37 30.20 9.93
CA GLY A 72 -24.59 31.42 10.14
C GLY A 72 -25.24 32.64 9.50
N GLY A 73 -25.73 32.49 8.26
CA GLY A 73 -26.47 33.54 7.57
C GLY A 73 -27.74 33.96 8.31
N LEU A 74 -28.58 33.01 8.73
CA LEU A 74 -29.82 33.32 9.46
C LEU A 74 -29.54 34.08 10.76
N VAL A 75 -28.51 33.67 11.51
CA VAL A 75 -28.09 34.36 12.74
C VAL A 75 -27.69 35.81 12.44
N VAL A 76 -26.84 36.02 11.43
CA VAL A 76 -26.39 37.37 11.05
C VAL A 76 -27.56 38.27 10.67
N VAL A 77 -28.49 37.77 9.87
CA VAL A 77 -29.65 38.56 9.41
C VAL A 77 -30.61 38.87 10.55
N ALA A 78 -30.81 37.94 11.49
CA ALA A 78 -31.60 38.18 12.70
C ALA A 78 -31.02 39.32 13.56
N VAL A 79 -29.69 39.36 13.72
CA VAL A 79 -29.00 40.45 14.45
C VAL A 79 -29.17 41.78 13.72
N LEU A 80 -28.94 41.81 12.40
CA LEU A 80 -29.05 43.04 11.60
C LEU A 80 -30.47 43.63 11.59
N ARG A 81 -31.50 42.79 11.44
CA ARG A 81 -32.91 43.21 11.47
C ARG A 81 -33.23 44.10 12.67
N ARG A 82 -32.70 43.74 13.83
CA ARG A 82 -33.09 44.32 15.10
C ARG A 82 -32.25 45.55 15.46
N PHE A 83 -30.94 45.54 15.24
CA PHE A 83 -30.09 46.67 15.60
C PHE A 83 -29.96 47.74 14.52
N VAL A 84 -30.09 47.34 13.25
CA VAL A 84 -29.81 48.24 12.12
C VAL A 84 -31.11 48.68 11.45
N PHE A 85 -32.07 47.78 11.27
CA PHE A 85 -33.27 48.05 10.47
C PHE A 85 -34.55 48.29 11.28
N ASN A 86 -34.54 48.01 12.58
CA ASN A 86 -35.67 48.28 13.47
C ASN A 86 -35.20 48.63 14.90
N PRO A 87 -34.45 49.74 15.07
CA PRO A 87 -33.88 50.13 16.35
C PRO A 87 -34.94 50.52 17.39
N ASP A 88 -36.08 51.11 16.99
CA ASP A 88 -37.14 51.55 17.93
C ASP A 88 -37.89 50.37 18.58
N ALA A 89 -37.85 49.20 17.96
CA ALA A 89 -38.39 48.00 18.57
C ALA A 89 -37.52 47.50 19.76
N VAL A 90 -36.25 47.95 19.88
CA VAL A 90 -35.31 47.61 20.96
C VAL A 90 -35.80 48.13 22.32
N THR A 91 -36.49 49.26 22.34
CA THR A 91 -37.00 49.93 23.55
C THR A 91 -38.35 49.40 24.05
N GLU A 92 -39.22 48.83 23.20
CA GLU A 92 -40.58 48.42 23.60
C GLU A 92 -40.75 46.94 24.02
N ARG A 93 -39.87 46.03 23.58
CA ARG A 93 -40.09 44.56 23.73
C ARG A 93 -39.24 43.86 24.79
N ALA A 94 -38.90 44.56 25.87
CA ALA A 94 -38.13 43.96 26.96
C ALA A 94 -38.94 43.00 27.86
N VAL A 95 -40.28 42.99 27.80
CA VAL A 95 -41.06 42.40 28.91
C VAL A 95 -41.85 41.11 28.60
N ASN A 96 -42.30 40.77 27.38
CA ASN A 96 -43.15 39.57 27.23
C ASN A 96 -43.11 38.91 25.85
N GLU A 97 -42.08 38.10 25.57
CA GLU A 97 -42.16 37.05 24.55
C GLU A 97 -41.61 35.75 25.13
N ASP A 98 -42.50 34.78 25.28
CA ASP A 98 -42.38 33.62 26.16
C ASP A 98 -42.14 32.33 25.36
N ASN A 99 -40.94 32.23 24.78
CA ASN A 99 -40.55 31.13 23.88
C ASN A 99 -39.86 30.01 24.68
N ALA A 100 -39.88 28.78 24.17
CA ALA A 100 -39.36 27.59 24.87
C ALA A 100 -37.95 27.74 25.46
N PHE A 101 -37.02 28.38 24.73
CA PHE A 101 -35.66 28.65 25.21
C PHE A 101 -35.61 29.60 26.43
N SER A 102 -36.50 30.59 26.46
CA SER A 102 -36.57 31.55 27.58
C SER A 102 -37.18 30.94 28.86
N ARG A 103 -38.00 29.89 28.71
CA ARG A 103 -38.54 29.10 29.84
C ARG A 103 -37.46 28.17 30.38
N LEU A 104 -36.71 27.51 29.48
CA LEU A 104 -35.57 26.65 29.84
C LEU A 104 -34.48 27.42 30.61
N MET A 105 -34.08 28.60 30.17
CA MET A 105 -33.02 29.34 30.88
C MET A 105 -33.49 29.95 32.21
N ARG A 106 -34.80 30.28 32.32
CA ARG A 106 -35.41 30.67 33.59
C ARG A 106 -35.44 29.53 34.61
N SER A 107 -35.56 28.26 34.19
CA SER A 107 -35.44 27.12 35.12
C SER A 107 -34.03 26.95 35.71
N PHE A 108 -33.02 27.61 35.12
CA PHE A 108 -31.66 27.70 35.66
C PHE A 108 -31.38 29.05 36.36
N GLY A 109 -32.41 29.86 36.64
CA GLY A 109 -32.27 31.14 37.34
C GLY A 109 -31.69 32.28 36.49
N VAL A 110 -31.55 32.10 35.17
CA VAL A 110 -30.95 33.10 34.26
C VAL A 110 -32.03 33.84 33.46
N THR A 111 -32.13 35.15 33.66
CA THR A 111 -32.98 36.03 32.84
C THR A 111 -32.21 36.52 31.62
N ILE A 112 -32.62 36.04 30.43
CA ILE A 112 -31.91 36.31 29.19
C ILE A 112 -32.66 37.35 28.35
N GLY A 113 -32.04 38.53 28.19
CA GLY A 113 -32.44 39.53 27.22
C GLY A 113 -32.33 39.02 25.78
N TRP A 114 -33.00 39.67 24.83
CA TRP A 114 -33.12 39.17 23.45
C TRP A 114 -31.77 38.93 22.74
N LEU A 115 -30.72 39.72 23.05
CA LEU A 115 -29.37 39.52 22.51
C LEU A 115 -28.83 38.14 22.93
N GLY A 116 -29.02 37.77 24.20
CA GLY A 116 -28.71 36.43 24.68
C GLY A 116 -29.64 35.35 24.12
N ARG A 117 -30.83 35.67 23.58
CA ARG A 117 -31.69 34.71 22.85
C ARG A 117 -31.18 34.47 21.44
N VAL A 118 -30.69 35.49 20.74
CA VAL A 118 -30.09 35.35 19.40
C VAL A 118 -28.73 34.67 19.51
N ILE A 119 -27.90 35.08 20.47
CA ILE A 119 -26.66 34.39 20.81
C ILE A 119 -26.97 32.95 21.26
N GLY A 120 -27.99 32.76 22.10
CA GLY A 120 -28.44 31.43 22.52
C GLY A 120 -28.96 30.55 21.37
N ALA A 121 -29.66 31.10 20.39
CA ALA A 121 -30.10 30.40 19.19
C ALA A 121 -28.92 30.07 18.26
N ALA A 122 -27.96 30.99 18.12
CA ALA A 122 -26.74 30.76 17.36
C ALA A 122 -25.87 29.67 18.00
N ILE A 123 -25.66 29.75 19.32
CA ILE A 123 -24.99 28.72 20.12
C ILE A 123 -25.77 27.40 20.01
N GLY A 124 -27.09 27.41 20.15
CA GLY A 124 -27.93 26.22 20.00
C GLY A 124 -27.81 25.57 18.62
N ALA A 125 -27.70 26.37 17.56
CA ALA A 125 -27.51 25.85 16.21
C ALA A 125 -26.09 25.31 15.98
N VAL A 126 -25.06 25.96 16.53
CA VAL A 126 -23.68 25.42 16.54
C VAL A 126 -23.62 24.12 17.33
N VAL A 127 -24.25 24.05 18.50
CA VAL A 127 -24.40 22.84 19.31
C VAL A 127 -25.14 21.75 18.53
N LEU A 128 -26.17 22.09 17.76
CA LEU A 128 -26.88 21.14 16.91
C LEU A 128 -25.99 20.61 15.77
N ILE A 129 -25.16 21.44 15.13
CA ILE A 129 -24.20 20.98 14.12
C ILE A 129 -23.14 20.06 14.75
N ILE A 130 -22.61 20.44 15.91
CA ILE A 130 -21.68 19.60 16.68
C ILE A 130 -22.37 18.28 17.07
N ALA A 131 -23.63 18.32 17.49
CA ALA A 131 -24.42 17.13 17.79
C ALA A 131 -24.63 16.25 16.55
N LEU A 132 -24.99 16.82 15.39
CA LEU A 132 -25.13 16.09 14.13
C LEU A 132 -23.80 15.45 13.69
N GLY A 133 -22.70 16.18 13.79
CA GLY A 133 -21.35 15.66 13.54
C GLY A 133 -20.98 14.52 14.50
N SER A 134 -21.34 14.66 15.78
CA SER A 134 -21.11 13.64 16.81
C SER A 134 -21.97 12.39 16.56
N ILE A 135 -23.25 12.56 16.24
CA ILE A 135 -24.16 11.47 15.85
C ILE A 135 -23.63 10.75 14.62
N ALA A 136 -23.20 11.49 13.59
CA ALA A 136 -22.59 10.90 12.40
C ALA A 136 -21.29 10.14 12.73
N SER A 137 -20.44 10.66 13.62
CA SER A 137 -19.23 9.97 14.08
C SER A 137 -19.54 8.66 14.81
N VAL A 138 -20.53 8.68 15.71
CA VAL A 138 -21.01 7.50 16.44
C VAL A 138 -21.59 6.47 15.48
N ILE A 139 -22.47 6.88 14.55
CA ILE A 139 -23.06 5.98 13.55
C ILE A 139 -21.98 5.39 12.64
N THR A 140 -21.03 6.19 12.19
CA THR A 140 -19.91 5.75 11.36
C THR A 140 -19.09 4.67 12.08
N THR A 141 -18.82 4.85 13.38
CA THR A 141 -18.05 3.90 14.17
C THR A 141 -18.83 2.63 14.50
N MET A 142 -20.10 2.78 14.90
CA MET A 142 -20.94 1.67 15.40
C MET A 142 -21.67 0.89 14.31
N ASN A 143 -21.77 1.44 13.09
CA ASN A 143 -22.44 0.79 11.96
C ASN A 143 -21.49 0.55 10.75
N PRO A 144 -20.44 -0.30 10.92
CA PRO A 144 -19.52 -0.62 9.83
C PRO A 144 -20.12 -1.59 8.80
N LYS A 145 -21.22 -2.29 9.13
CA LYS A 145 -21.81 -3.36 8.30
C LYS A 145 -22.07 -2.95 6.84
N PRO A 146 -22.64 -1.78 6.53
CA PRO A 146 -22.87 -1.37 5.14
C PRO A 146 -21.58 -1.17 4.33
N ALA A 147 -20.51 -0.69 4.97
CA ALA A 147 -19.22 -0.56 4.31
C ALA A 147 -18.60 -1.94 4.07
N VAL A 148 -18.60 -2.81 5.08
CA VAL A 148 -18.14 -4.20 4.96
C VAL A 148 -18.90 -4.98 3.88
N SER A 149 -20.23 -4.81 3.79
CA SER A 149 -21.04 -5.48 2.76
C SER A 149 -20.83 -4.94 1.35
N SER A 150 -20.24 -3.74 1.21
CA SER A 150 -19.83 -3.20 -0.09
C SER A 150 -18.50 -3.78 -0.58
N ILE A 151 -17.73 -4.46 0.28
CA ILE A 151 -16.47 -5.10 -0.09
C ILE A 151 -16.78 -6.32 -0.95
N LYS A 152 -16.22 -6.36 -2.17
CA LYS A 152 -16.33 -7.55 -3.02
C LYS A 152 -15.33 -8.60 -2.54
N THR A 153 -15.81 -9.58 -1.80
CA THR A 153 -14.97 -10.61 -1.17
C THR A 153 -15.12 -11.98 -1.82
N GLU A 154 -14.02 -12.71 -1.90
CA GLU A 154 -13.94 -14.11 -2.27
C GLU A 154 -13.23 -14.86 -1.14
N MET A 155 -13.97 -15.70 -0.42
CA MET A 155 -13.48 -16.45 0.73
C MET A 155 -12.99 -17.82 0.30
N ASN A 156 -11.79 -18.18 0.71
CA ASN A 156 -11.17 -19.48 0.45
C ASN A 156 -10.74 -20.12 1.78
N ASN A 157 -11.04 -21.41 1.95
CA ASN A 157 -10.74 -22.16 3.17
C ASN A 157 -9.36 -22.85 3.17
N SER A 158 -8.58 -22.68 2.09
CA SER A 158 -7.22 -23.19 1.94
C SER A 158 -6.36 -22.13 1.24
N THR A 159 -5.03 -22.19 1.42
CA THR A 159 -4.05 -21.32 0.76
C THR A 159 -3.51 -21.87 -0.57
N ASP A 160 -3.99 -23.03 -1.03
CA ASP A 160 -3.50 -23.68 -2.26
C ASP A 160 -3.75 -22.85 -3.53
N GLY A 161 -4.88 -22.14 -3.57
CA GLY A 161 -5.26 -21.27 -4.69
C GLY A 161 -4.82 -19.81 -4.53
N ALA A 162 -3.99 -19.49 -3.53
CA ALA A 162 -3.58 -18.12 -3.27
C ALA A 162 -2.71 -17.57 -4.43
N PRO A 163 -2.74 -16.25 -4.72
CA PRO A 163 -1.91 -15.58 -5.72
C PRO A 163 -0.42 -15.51 -5.32
N MET A 164 0.12 -16.59 -4.79
CA MET A 164 1.51 -16.73 -4.39
C MET A 164 2.33 -17.30 -5.57
N PRO A 165 3.54 -16.80 -5.87
CA PRO A 165 4.43 -17.37 -6.86
C PRO A 165 4.95 -18.68 -6.30
N VAL A 166 4.91 -19.68 -7.16
CA VAL A 166 5.31 -21.03 -6.83
C VAL A 166 6.64 -21.29 -7.48
N ILE A 167 7.66 -21.53 -6.66
CA ILE A 167 9.00 -21.89 -7.13
C ILE A 167 9.13 -23.39 -6.93
N LYS A 168 9.06 -24.12 -8.03
CA LYS A 168 9.14 -25.60 -8.04
C LYS A 168 10.56 -26.13 -8.26
N ASN A 169 11.42 -25.33 -8.91
CA ASN A 169 12.77 -25.71 -9.29
C ASN A 169 13.73 -24.53 -9.01
N SER A 170 15.02 -24.81 -8.89
CA SER A 170 16.04 -23.78 -8.66
C SER A 170 16.23 -22.83 -9.84
N THR A 171 15.63 -23.03 -11.03
CA THR A 171 15.80 -22.13 -12.18
C THR A 171 15.05 -20.81 -12.07
N GLU A 172 14.04 -20.75 -11.19
CA GLU A 172 13.27 -19.53 -10.90
C GLU A 172 13.67 -19.04 -9.52
N THR A 173 14.09 -17.78 -9.40
CA THR A 173 14.49 -17.19 -8.11
C THR A 173 13.53 -16.08 -7.71
N PRO A 174 13.13 -16.03 -6.43
CA PRO A 174 12.37 -14.90 -5.93
C PRO A 174 13.34 -13.72 -5.82
N VAL A 175 13.28 -12.82 -6.78
CA VAL A 175 14.02 -11.56 -6.75
C VAL A 175 13.11 -10.49 -6.17
N VAL A 176 13.58 -9.84 -5.11
CA VAL A 176 12.81 -8.85 -4.35
C VAL A 176 13.61 -7.56 -4.30
N ASN A 177 13.31 -6.63 -5.20
CA ASN A 177 13.88 -5.29 -5.12
C ASN A 177 13.05 -4.45 -4.15
N ALA A 178 13.63 -4.11 -3.01
CA ALA A 178 12.98 -3.26 -2.04
C ALA A 178 12.74 -1.85 -2.64
N PRO A 179 11.54 -1.26 -2.48
CA PRO A 179 11.24 0.09 -2.95
C PRO A 179 12.24 1.13 -2.45
N GLN A 180 12.77 0.94 -1.24
CA GLN A 180 13.75 1.86 -0.64
C GLN A 180 15.07 1.84 -1.41
N THR A 181 15.59 0.66 -1.78
CA THR A 181 16.79 0.54 -2.60
C THR A 181 16.57 1.15 -3.97
N VAL A 182 15.47 0.82 -4.63
CA VAL A 182 15.14 1.37 -5.96
C VAL A 182 14.99 2.89 -5.90
N SER A 183 14.39 3.42 -4.83
CA SER A 183 14.29 4.86 -4.60
C SER A 183 15.67 5.51 -4.42
N THR A 184 16.58 4.90 -3.65
CA THR A 184 17.98 5.36 -3.52
C THR A 184 18.67 5.38 -4.88
N ASP A 185 18.56 4.31 -5.68
CA ASP A 185 19.21 4.22 -6.99
C ASP A 185 18.65 5.25 -7.97
N MET A 186 17.34 5.46 -7.96
CA MET A 186 16.66 6.48 -8.75
C MET A 186 17.13 7.90 -8.35
N ASN A 187 17.27 8.18 -7.06
CA ASN A 187 17.77 9.47 -6.56
C ASN A 187 19.24 9.69 -6.91
N ASN A 188 20.08 8.65 -6.84
CA ASN A 188 21.47 8.70 -7.30
C ASN A 188 21.53 9.00 -8.80
N SER A 189 20.65 8.38 -9.58
CA SER A 189 20.52 8.66 -11.02
C SER A 189 20.03 10.10 -11.27
N LEU A 190 19.11 10.62 -10.46
CA LEU A 190 18.66 12.01 -10.52
C LEU A 190 19.79 13.01 -10.28
N ASN A 191 20.72 12.73 -9.36
CA ASN A 191 21.84 13.62 -9.06
C ASN A 191 22.74 13.90 -10.27
N SER A 192 22.84 12.94 -11.19
CA SER A 192 23.55 13.09 -12.47
C SER A 192 22.78 13.89 -13.53
N PHE A 193 21.49 14.15 -13.30
CA PHE A 193 20.61 14.86 -14.22
C PHE A 193 20.82 16.37 -14.18
N LYS A 194 20.64 17.04 -15.32
CA LYS A 194 20.78 18.51 -15.40
C LYS A 194 19.76 19.19 -14.49
N ASN A 195 20.24 20.13 -13.68
CA ASN A 195 19.43 20.87 -12.69
C ASN A 195 18.73 19.94 -11.68
N SER A 196 19.39 18.84 -11.29
CA SER A 196 18.91 17.86 -10.30
C SER A 196 18.36 18.51 -9.03
N ASN A 197 19.01 19.57 -8.52
CA ASN A 197 18.58 20.35 -7.36
C ASN A 197 17.17 20.96 -7.45
N VAL A 198 16.52 20.94 -8.63
CA VAL A 198 15.17 21.44 -8.89
C VAL A 198 14.11 20.34 -8.84
N TYR A 199 14.53 19.08 -8.76
CA TYR A 199 13.63 17.95 -8.86
C TYR A 199 13.74 16.99 -7.69
N ASP A 200 12.63 16.30 -7.40
CA ASP A 200 12.55 15.17 -6.46
C ASP A 200 11.82 14.00 -7.13
N LEU A 201 12.02 12.78 -6.63
CA LEU A 201 11.37 11.55 -7.11
C LEU A 201 10.38 11.00 -6.07
N ASN A 202 9.57 11.89 -5.52
CA ASN A 202 8.54 11.52 -4.55
C ASN A 202 7.45 10.67 -5.21
N HIS A 203 6.74 9.88 -4.41
CA HIS A 203 5.56 9.12 -4.86
C HIS A 203 5.83 8.02 -5.89
N MET A 204 6.98 7.34 -5.79
CA MET A 204 7.24 6.11 -6.55
C MET A 204 6.16 5.05 -6.27
N ARG A 205 5.67 4.41 -7.33
CA ARG A 205 4.64 3.36 -7.28
C ARG A 205 4.93 2.24 -8.26
N VAL A 206 4.32 1.08 -8.04
CA VAL A 206 4.43 -0.08 -8.93
C VAL A 206 3.36 -0.05 -10.03
N GLN A 207 3.69 -0.58 -11.20
CA GLN A 207 2.74 -0.86 -12.28
C GLN A 207 3.20 -2.03 -13.15
N MET A 208 2.32 -2.59 -13.99
CA MET A 208 2.69 -3.58 -15.01
C MET A 208 2.97 -2.86 -16.33
N TYR A 209 4.24 -2.80 -16.72
CA TYR A 209 4.63 -2.23 -18.00
C TYR A 209 5.15 -3.32 -18.94
N LYS A 210 4.45 -3.52 -20.07
CA LYS A 210 4.80 -4.51 -21.09
C LYS A 210 5.07 -5.91 -20.52
N GLY A 211 4.23 -6.34 -19.57
CA GLY A 211 4.30 -7.66 -18.94
C GLY A 211 5.31 -7.80 -17.80
N LYS A 212 6.01 -6.73 -17.42
CA LYS A 212 6.94 -6.72 -16.28
C LYS A 212 6.44 -5.77 -15.19
N MET A 213 6.60 -6.16 -13.93
CA MET A 213 6.35 -5.26 -12.80
C MET A 213 7.50 -4.25 -12.73
N VAL A 214 7.18 -2.98 -12.77
CA VAL A 214 8.16 -1.89 -12.73
C VAL A 214 7.79 -0.90 -11.64
N TYR A 215 8.81 -0.30 -11.03
CA TYR A 215 8.65 0.93 -10.25
C TYR A 215 8.71 2.12 -11.20
N VAL A 216 7.79 3.07 -11.01
CA VAL A 216 7.74 4.34 -11.72
C VAL A 216 7.76 5.47 -10.71
N ALA A 217 8.72 6.38 -10.86
CA ALA A 217 8.82 7.58 -10.04
C ALA A 217 8.65 8.84 -10.91
N PRO A 218 7.63 9.67 -10.68
CA PRO A 218 7.51 10.95 -11.38
C PRO A 218 8.68 11.85 -11.01
N VAL A 219 9.22 12.58 -11.99
CA VAL A 219 10.04 13.75 -11.67
C VAL A 219 9.09 14.86 -11.23
N GLU A 220 9.22 15.33 -10.00
CA GLU A 220 8.42 16.42 -9.44
C GLU A 220 9.31 17.61 -9.11
N PHE A 221 8.74 18.81 -9.00
CA PHE A 221 9.51 19.99 -8.61
C PHE A 221 9.91 19.90 -7.14
N SER A 222 11.20 19.92 -6.85
CA SER A 222 11.73 20.18 -5.52
C SER A 222 11.69 21.69 -5.26
N GLY A 223 11.09 22.09 -4.14
CA GLY A 223 11.00 23.50 -3.72
C GLY A 223 9.73 24.24 -4.16
N GLY A 224 9.66 25.53 -3.80
CA GLY A 224 8.42 26.31 -3.82
C GLY A 224 8.06 26.97 -5.16
N PHE A 225 7.04 27.84 -5.07
CA PHE A 225 6.36 28.55 -6.17
C PHE A 225 7.27 29.10 -7.29
N TRP A 226 8.40 29.72 -6.92
CA TRP A 226 9.28 30.38 -7.88
C TRP A 226 9.95 29.41 -8.87
N ARG A 227 10.31 28.20 -8.41
CA ARG A 227 10.90 27.17 -9.28
C ARG A 227 9.88 26.70 -10.30
N TYR A 228 8.64 26.47 -9.88
CA TYR A 228 7.56 26.15 -10.80
C TYR A 228 7.33 27.25 -11.85
N ILE A 229 7.32 28.53 -11.47
CA ILE A 229 7.12 29.64 -12.43
C ILE A 229 8.21 29.68 -13.50
N HIS A 230 9.46 29.37 -13.13
CA HIS A 230 10.59 29.33 -14.05
C HIS A 230 10.52 28.14 -15.02
N TYR A 231 10.33 26.93 -14.51
CA TYR A 231 10.43 25.70 -15.31
C TYR A 231 9.13 25.28 -15.97
N GLN A 232 7.99 25.51 -15.32
CA GLN A 232 6.63 25.29 -15.82
C GLN A 232 6.22 23.85 -16.20
N LYS A 233 7.18 22.94 -16.41
CA LYS A 233 7.04 21.54 -16.77
C LYS A 233 8.21 20.76 -16.16
N VAL A 234 7.95 19.52 -15.75
CA VAL A 234 8.99 18.58 -15.33
C VAL A 234 9.44 17.74 -16.53
N PRO A 235 10.67 17.21 -16.54
CA PRO A 235 11.27 16.62 -17.74
C PRO A 235 10.74 15.21 -18.07
N GLY A 236 10.20 14.47 -17.11
CA GLY A 236 9.74 13.10 -17.33
C GLY A 236 9.57 12.30 -16.05
N TYR A 237 9.90 11.01 -16.11
CA TYR A 237 9.83 10.07 -14.97
C TYR A 237 10.95 9.04 -15.07
N PHE A 238 11.28 8.40 -13.95
CA PHE A 238 12.19 7.25 -13.91
C PHE A 238 11.39 5.94 -13.86
N MET A 239 11.95 4.89 -14.44
CA MET A 239 11.39 3.55 -14.41
C MET A 239 12.49 2.52 -14.15
N THR A 240 12.24 1.58 -13.24
CA THR A 240 13.15 0.48 -12.91
C THR A 240 12.38 -0.83 -12.84
N ASN A 241 13.00 -1.94 -13.26
CA ASN A 241 12.38 -3.25 -13.12
C ASN A 241 12.31 -3.65 -11.63
N ALA A 242 11.12 -4.02 -11.15
CA ALA A 242 10.91 -4.40 -9.76
C ALA A 242 11.37 -5.85 -9.46
N THR A 243 11.54 -6.68 -10.49
CA THR A 243 11.84 -8.11 -10.35
C THR A 243 13.25 -8.48 -10.81
N ASP A 244 14.14 -7.50 -10.99
CA ASP A 244 15.50 -7.72 -11.48
C ASP A 244 16.47 -6.86 -10.69
N LYS A 245 17.28 -7.51 -9.84
CA LYS A 245 18.24 -6.85 -8.94
C LYS A 245 19.29 -6.02 -9.69
N ASN A 246 19.63 -6.42 -10.90
CA ASN A 246 20.67 -5.76 -11.69
C ASN A 246 20.09 -4.68 -12.62
N ALA A 247 18.80 -4.35 -12.49
CA ALA A 247 18.18 -3.35 -13.33
C ALA A 247 18.49 -1.93 -12.87
N ASP A 248 19.20 -1.19 -13.73
CA ASP A 248 19.44 0.22 -13.50
C ASP A 248 18.17 1.08 -13.73
N PRO A 249 17.99 2.17 -12.98
CA PRO A 249 16.98 3.18 -13.26
C PRO A 249 17.13 3.81 -14.65
N LYS A 250 16.02 3.88 -15.38
CA LYS A 250 15.96 4.48 -16.71
C LYS A 250 15.12 5.74 -16.69
N PHE A 251 15.73 6.86 -17.07
CA PHE A 251 15.00 8.11 -17.30
C PHE A 251 14.24 8.07 -18.63
N VAL A 252 12.96 8.44 -18.60
CA VAL A 252 12.12 8.55 -19.80
C VAL A 252 11.73 10.01 -20.02
N ALA A 253 12.27 10.61 -21.08
CA ALA A 253 12.03 12.00 -21.45
C ALA A 253 10.61 12.19 -22.02
N LYS A 254 9.67 12.57 -21.15
CA LYS A 254 8.27 12.86 -21.48
C LYS A 254 7.83 14.09 -20.70
N PRO A 255 8.04 15.31 -21.23
CA PRO A 255 7.78 16.53 -20.49
C PRO A 255 6.33 16.60 -19.97
N MET A 256 6.17 16.65 -18.65
CA MET A 256 4.86 16.67 -18.00
C MET A 256 4.53 18.09 -17.55
N ARG A 257 3.38 18.59 -17.99
CA ARG A 257 2.88 19.93 -17.65
C ARG A 257 1.96 19.89 -16.44
N TYR A 258 1.30 18.78 -16.22
CA TYR A 258 0.31 18.59 -15.17
C TYR A 258 0.82 17.59 -14.13
N THR A 259 1.25 18.09 -12.99
CA THR A 259 1.83 17.30 -11.89
C THR A 259 1.28 17.75 -10.53
N PRO A 260 1.26 16.90 -9.48
CA PRO A 260 0.90 17.29 -8.12
C PRO A 260 1.75 18.45 -7.60
N SER A 261 3.03 18.51 -7.98
CA SER A 261 3.94 19.60 -7.61
C SER A 261 3.76 20.90 -8.40
N ALA A 262 2.87 20.92 -9.41
CA ALA A 262 2.58 22.12 -10.18
C ALA A 262 1.55 23.02 -9.48
N TYR A 263 1.51 24.31 -9.84
CA TYR A 263 0.57 25.26 -9.23
C TYR A 263 -0.65 25.54 -10.11
N PHE A 264 -1.70 26.07 -9.48
CA PHE A 264 -2.91 26.56 -10.14
C PHE A 264 -3.58 25.48 -11.02
N ASN A 265 -4.02 25.83 -12.23
CA ASN A 265 -4.68 24.91 -13.16
C ASN A 265 -3.77 23.80 -13.71
N ARG A 266 -2.47 23.80 -13.36
CA ARG A 266 -1.52 22.75 -13.76
C ARG A 266 -1.31 21.70 -12.68
N ASP A 267 -1.67 21.99 -11.45
CA ASP A 267 -1.73 21.01 -10.37
C ASP A 267 -2.66 19.86 -10.74
N ALA A 268 -2.11 18.64 -10.68
CA ALA A 268 -2.82 17.43 -11.06
C ALA A 268 -4.04 17.15 -10.18
N ASP A 269 -3.88 17.26 -8.86
CA ASP A 269 -4.93 16.96 -7.89
C ASP A 269 -6.04 18.00 -7.95
N ARG A 270 -5.72 19.28 -8.09
CA ARG A 270 -6.71 20.34 -8.32
C ARG A 270 -7.52 20.10 -9.58
N ARG A 271 -6.84 19.64 -10.63
CA ARG A 271 -7.48 19.37 -11.93
C ARG A 271 -8.38 18.16 -11.88
N ILE A 272 -8.00 17.12 -11.14
CA ILE A 272 -8.85 15.96 -10.85
C ILE A 272 -10.03 16.37 -9.97
N ASN A 273 -9.80 17.12 -8.89
CA ASN A 273 -10.83 17.60 -7.95
C ASN A 273 -12.00 18.31 -8.66
N ALA A 274 -11.70 19.12 -9.68
CA ALA A 274 -12.71 19.80 -10.49
C ALA A 274 -13.73 18.85 -11.18
N TYR A 275 -13.39 17.56 -11.34
CA TYR A 275 -14.25 16.52 -11.91
C TYR A 275 -14.72 15.48 -10.88
N SER A 276 -14.42 15.68 -9.60
CA SER A 276 -14.70 14.72 -8.51
C SER A 276 -15.94 15.07 -7.69
N MET A 277 -16.86 15.87 -8.23
CA MET A 277 -18.08 16.28 -7.53
C MET A 277 -18.87 15.05 -7.03
N GLY A 278 -19.22 15.03 -5.75
CA GLY A 278 -19.92 13.92 -5.10
C GLY A 278 -19.00 12.83 -4.54
N TYR A 279 -17.68 12.96 -4.68
CA TYR A 279 -16.69 11.97 -4.23
C TYR A 279 -15.59 12.59 -3.39
N THR A 280 -15.06 11.78 -2.47
CA THR A 280 -13.81 12.00 -1.75
C THR A 280 -12.65 11.46 -2.60
N MET A 281 -11.60 12.27 -2.78
CA MET A 281 -10.34 11.81 -3.36
C MET A 281 -9.58 10.99 -2.31
N VAL A 282 -9.28 9.72 -2.59
CA VAL A 282 -8.66 8.81 -1.63
C VAL A 282 -7.14 8.89 -1.74
N GLY A 283 -6.46 9.04 -0.60
CA GLY A 283 -5.01 9.19 -0.47
C GLY A 283 -4.57 10.66 -0.40
N SER A 284 -3.26 10.91 -0.30
CA SER A 284 -2.71 12.28 -0.24
C SER A 284 -2.49 12.93 -1.61
N THR A 285 -2.02 12.15 -2.60
CA THR A 285 -1.74 12.62 -3.97
C THR A 285 -2.04 11.57 -5.05
N SER A 286 -2.25 12.00 -6.30
CA SER A 286 -2.43 11.11 -7.45
C SER A 286 -1.16 10.33 -7.79
N GLN A 287 -1.31 9.07 -8.20
CA GLN A 287 -0.20 8.19 -8.57
C GLN A 287 0.10 8.27 -10.07
N LEU A 288 1.37 8.21 -10.46
CA LEU A 288 1.76 8.18 -11.87
C LEU A 288 1.65 6.75 -12.42
N GLU A 289 0.92 6.59 -13.51
CA GLU A 289 0.92 5.39 -14.34
C GLU A 289 1.27 5.72 -15.80
N VAL A 290 1.82 4.76 -16.53
CA VAL A 290 2.37 4.96 -17.86
C VAL A 290 1.76 3.95 -18.82
N ASP A 291 1.18 4.44 -19.93
CA ASP A 291 0.67 3.57 -20.97
C ASP A 291 1.79 2.86 -21.77
N ASN A 292 1.43 1.87 -22.58
CA ASN A 292 2.38 1.10 -23.40
C ASN A 292 3.22 1.94 -24.39
N ASN A 293 2.79 3.17 -24.69
CA ASN A 293 3.51 4.13 -25.55
C ASN A 293 4.46 5.04 -24.76
N GLY A 294 4.55 4.85 -23.44
CA GLY A 294 5.32 5.69 -22.54
C GLY A 294 4.64 7.03 -22.22
N THR A 295 3.33 7.15 -22.42
CA THR A 295 2.61 8.38 -22.07
C THR A 295 2.24 8.34 -20.59
N PRO A 296 2.63 9.35 -19.79
CA PRO A 296 2.29 9.39 -18.38
C PRO A 296 0.86 9.90 -18.13
N TYR A 297 0.21 9.33 -17.12
CA TYR A 297 -1.09 9.71 -16.59
C TYR A 297 -1.07 9.71 -15.07
N TYR A 298 -1.70 10.71 -14.43
CA TYR A 298 -1.99 10.64 -13.01
C TYR A 298 -3.35 9.95 -12.80
N VAL A 299 -3.36 8.95 -11.93
CA VAL A 299 -4.53 8.13 -11.58
C VAL A 299 -4.91 8.39 -10.13
N ARG A 300 -6.21 8.48 -9.85
CA ARG A 300 -6.74 8.75 -8.51
C ARG A 300 -8.04 7.99 -8.26
N THR A 301 -8.11 7.31 -7.14
CA THR A 301 -9.34 6.68 -6.65
C THR A 301 -10.29 7.74 -6.06
N LEU A 302 -11.55 7.67 -6.45
CA LEU A 302 -12.62 8.52 -5.95
C LEU A 302 -13.66 7.63 -5.25
N ALA A 303 -13.81 7.77 -3.94
CA ALA A 303 -14.79 7.00 -3.17
C ALA A 303 -15.91 7.90 -2.67
N LYS A 304 -17.07 7.33 -2.36
CA LYS A 304 -18.17 8.05 -1.72
C LYS A 304 -18.46 7.42 -0.35
N PRO A 305 -18.93 8.21 0.62
CA PRO A 305 -19.43 7.66 1.86
C PRO A 305 -20.76 6.89 1.64
N ILE A 306 -21.09 5.98 2.54
CA ILE A 306 -22.34 5.20 2.51
C ILE A 306 -23.57 6.11 2.60
N SER A 307 -23.56 7.10 3.49
CA SER A 307 -24.65 8.08 3.65
C SER A 307 -24.18 9.36 4.34
N TYR A 308 -25.08 10.30 4.63
CA TYR A 308 -24.77 11.49 5.42
C TYR A 308 -24.26 11.15 6.83
N PHE A 309 -24.98 10.27 7.53
CA PHE A 309 -24.68 9.88 8.90
C PHE A 309 -23.67 8.73 8.99
N ASN A 310 -23.57 7.87 7.98
CA ASN A 310 -22.55 6.82 7.92
C ASN A 310 -21.46 7.23 6.92
N ARG A 311 -20.38 7.81 7.44
CA ARG A 311 -19.27 8.37 6.67
C ARG A 311 -18.21 7.34 6.27
N ASN A 312 -18.42 6.05 6.54
CA ASN A 312 -17.57 4.99 6.01
C ASN A 312 -17.63 4.99 4.47
N LEU A 313 -16.54 4.58 3.82
CA LEU A 313 -16.46 4.52 2.36
C LEU A 313 -17.26 3.34 1.78
N ASP A 314 -17.83 3.56 0.60
CA ASP A 314 -18.39 2.53 -0.28
C ASP A 314 -17.28 1.97 -1.17
N PHE A 315 -16.87 0.72 -0.91
CA PHE A 315 -15.80 0.04 -1.63
C PHE A 315 -16.24 -0.55 -2.98
N LYS A 316 -17.55 -0.56 -3.28
CA LYS A 316 -18.11 -1.11 -4.52
C LYS A 316 -18.27 -0.06 -5.61
N HIS A 317 -18.76 1.11 -5.27
CA HIS A 317 -19.16 2.14 -6.23
C HIS A 317 -18.14 3.29 -6.36
N TYR A 318 -16.86 3.00 -6.10
CA TYR A 318 -15.77 3.93 -6.35
C TYR A 318 -15.63 4.25 -7.85
N LYS A 319 -14.95 5.35 -8.15
CA LYS A 319 -14.58 5.79 -9.50
C LYS A 319 -13.07 5.97 -9.58
N VAL A 320 -12.57 6.08 -10.80
CA VAL A 320 -11.15 6.31 -11.06
C VAL A 320 -11.00 7.51 -11.98
N ALA A 321 -10.36 8.57 -11.49
CA ALA A 321 -9.99 9.71 -12.30
C ALA A 321 -8.63 9.45 -12.97
N VAL A 322 -8.54 9.71 -14.27
CA VAL A 322 -7.31 9.59 -15.05
C VAL A 322 -7.04 10.92 -15.74
N LEU A 323 -5.91 11.53 -15.42
CA LEU A 323 -5.42 12.79 -15.96
C LEU A 323 -4.23 12.53 -16.88
N ASN A 324 -4.31 12.94 -18.14
CA ASN A 324 -3.15 12.94 -19.02
C ASN A 324 -2.19 14.08 -18.63
N THR A 325 -0.93 13.77 -18.31
CA THR A 325 0.00 14.76 -17.73
C THR A 325 0.55 15.77 -18.75
N ILE A 326 0.32 15.54 -20.05
CA ILE A 326 0.80 16.39 -21.14
C ILE A 326 -0.26 17.43 -21.53
N ASN A 327 -1.48 16.99 -21.80
CA ASN A 327 -2.58 17.85 -22.28
C ASN A 327 -3.60 18.23 -21.20
N GLY A 328 -3.55 17.57 -20.04
CA GLY A 328 -4.39 17.90 -18.90
C GLY A 328 -5.84 17.49 -19.06
N LYS A 329 -6.18 16.57 -19.98
CA LYS A 329 -7.54 16.02 -20.08
C LYS A 329 -7.77 15.06 -18.91
N VAL A 330 -8.85 15.27 -18.18
CA VAL A 330 -9.33 14.39 -17.10
C VAL A 330 -10.52 13.58 -17.60
N LYS A 331 -10.53 12.29 -17.32
CA LYS A 331 -11.70 11.43 -17.50
C LYS A 331 -11.93 10.62 -16.23
N VAL A 332 -13.19 10.53 -15.80
CA VAL A 332 -13.60 9.74 -14.63
C VAL A 332 -14.30 8.48 -15.13
N TYR A 333 -13.81 7.33 -14.69
CA TYR A 333 -14.28 6.02 -15.11
C TYR A 333 -14.94 5.27 -13.96
N SER A 334 -15.86 4.38 -14.30
CA SER A 334 -16.24 3.30 -13.39
C SER A 334 -15.16 2.21 -13.43
N PRO A 335 -14.97 1.41 -12.36
CA PRO A 335 -13.86 0.46 -12.25
C PRO A 335 -13.75 -0.52 -13.43
N ASN A 336 -14.89 -0.98 -13.94
CA ASN A 336 -14.96 -1.88 -15.10
C ASN A 336 -14.69 -1.23 -16.46
N LYS A 337 -14.60 0.11 -16.54
CA LYS A 337 -14.39 0.88 -17.77
C LYS A 337 -13.05 1.60 -17.80
N VAL A 338 -12.21 1.40 -16.79
CA VAL A 338 -10.89 2.02 -16.70
C VAL A 338 -10.01 1.53 -17.87
N PRO A 339 -9.23 2.40 -18.53
CA PRO A 339 -8.31 2.01 -19.60
C PRO A 339 -7.42 0.83 -19.21
N LYS A 340 -7.04 0.00 -20.19
CA LYS A 340 -6.27 -1.23 -19.95
C LYS A 340 -4.89 -1.01 -19.32
N PHE A 341 -4.28 0.16 -19.53
CA PHE A 341 -2.97 0.47 -18.98
C PHE A 341 -2.99 0.84 -17.49
N VAL A 342 -4.17 1.07 -16.92
CA VAL A 342 -4.29 1.45 -15.50
C VAL A 342 -4.30 0.16 -14.67
N ASP A 343 -3.19 -0.17 -14.06
CA ASP A 343 -3.04 -1.37 -13.24
C ASP A 343 -3.53 -1.14 -11.81
N VAL A 344 -3.44 0.09 -11.31
CA VAL A 344 -3.85 0.45 -9.95
C VAL A 344 -5.06 1.38 -10.03
N ALA A 345 -6.25 0.78 -10.10
CA ALA A 345 -7.52 1.49 -10.07
C ALA A 345 -7.98 1.82 -8.64
N ALA A 346 -7.65 0.94 -7.69
CA ALA A 346 -7.87 1.11 -6.26
C ALA A 346 -6.52 1.43 -5.60
N THR A 347 -6.42 2.61 -5.01
CA THR A 347 -5.21 3.10 -4.36
C THR A 347 -4.95 2.34 -3.06
N PRO A 348 -3.70 2.23 -2.60
CA PRO A 348 -3.38 1.48 -1.40
C PRO A 348 -4.08 2.04 -0.15
N GLU A 349 -4.39 3.34 -0.10
CA GLU A 349 -5.14 3.95 1.01
C GLU A 349 -6.63 3.59 1.02
N LEU A 350 -7.22 3.22 -0.13
CA LEU A 350 -8.57 2.64 -0.16
C LEU A 350 -8.51 1.20 0.37
N VAL A 351 -7.53 0.43 -0.14
CA VAL A 351 -7.38 -0.99 0.14
C VAL A 351 -6.99 -1.26 1.59
N GLU A 352 -6.15 -0.41 2.20
CA GLU A 352 -5.82 -0.51 3.64
C GLU A 352 -7.10 -0.40 4.49
N LYS A 353 -7.92 0.62 4.23
CA LYS A 353 -9.19 0.80 4.93
C LYS A 353 -10.14 -0.38 4.68
N GLU A 354 -10.18 -0.89 3.45
CA GLU A 354 -11.00 -2.03 3.07
C GLU A 354 -10.61 -3.28 3.85
N VAL A 355 -9.34 -3.65 3.83
CA VAL A 355 -8.84 -4.87 4.48
C VAL A 355 -8.96 -4.75 6.00
N THR A 356 -8.67 -3.58 6.57
CA THR A 356 -8.87 -3.29 8.00
C THR A 356 -10.35 -3.43 8.39
N MET A 357 -11.27 -2.89 7.59
CA MET A 357 -12.72 -2.99 7.84
C MET A 357 -13.22 -4.44 7.70
N PHE A 358 -12.76 -5.15 6.66
CA PHE A 358 -13.06 -6.57 6.47
C PHE A 358 -12.58 -7.39 7.68
N GLY A 359 -11.32 -7.23 8.08
CA GLY A 359 -10.75 -8.02 9.16
C GLY A 359 -11.38 -7.76 10.52
N LYS A 360 -11.61 -6.48 10.85
CA LYS A 360 -12.10 -6.10 12.17
C LYS A 360 -13.60 -6.27 12.31
N TYR A 361 -14.37 -5.94 11.27
CA TYR A 361 -15.82 -5.72 11.38
C TYR A 361 -16.68 -6.66 10.53
N ARG A 362 -16.14 -7.78 10.01
CA ARG A 362 -16.92 -8.78 9.24
C ARG A 362 -18.22 -9.20 9.91
N HIS A 363 -18.17 -9.39 11.23
CA HIS A 363 -19.33 -9.79 12.05
C HIS A 363 -19.97 -8.61 12.80
N GLY A 364 -19.68 -7.38 12.39
CA GLY A 364 -20.23 -6.14 12.95
C GLY A 364 -19.41 -5.54 14.09
N PHE A 365 -19.80 -4.33 14.50
CA PHE A 365 -19.10 -3.54 15.51
C PHE A 365 -18.98 -4.26 16.85
N TRP A 366 -20.10 -4.74 17.41
CA TRP A 366 -20.13 -5.34 18.74
C TRP A 366 -19.23 -6.58 18.89
N ASN A 367 -19.14 -7.42 17.86
CA ASN A 367 -18.23 -8.57 17.84
C ASN A 367 -16.74 -8.17 18.00
N ALA A 368 -16.37 -7.00 17.49
CA ALA A 368 -15.00 -6.47 17.51
C ALA A 368 -14.67 -5.66 18.78
N THR A 369 -15.62 -5.48 19.70
CA THR A 369 -15.41 -4.77 20.97
C THR A 369 -14.98 -5.72 22.07
N SER A 370 -14.38 -5.18 23.13
CA SER A 370 -13.96 -5.93 24.34
C SER A 370 -15.06 -6.77 24.99
N PHE A 371 -16.33 -6.43 24.76
CA PHE A 371 -17.50 -7.13 25.31
C PHE A 371 -18.09 -8.19 24.36
N GLY A 372 -17.59 -8.26 23.12
CA GLY A 372 -18.04 -9.21 22.11
C GLY A 372 -17.24 -10.51 22.10
N GLY A 373 -17.72 -11.49 21.33
CA GLY A 373 -17.09 -12.82 21.22
C GLY A 373 -15.76 -12.85 20.44
N HIS A 374 -15.35 -11.76 19.78
CA HIS A 374 -14.14 -11.68 18.94
C HIS A 374 -14.04 -12.79 17.88
N ASN A 375 -15.18 -13.28 17.40
CA ASN A 375 -15.22 -14.30 16.36
C ASN A 375 -14.60 -13.76 15.07
N ASP A 376 -13.60 -14.45 14.53
CA ASP A 376 -12.88 -14.09 13.30
C ASP A 376 -12.39 -12.62 13.22
N VAL A 377 -12.13 -11.98 14.36
CA VAL A 377 -11.61 -10.62 14.38
C VAL A 377 -10.12 -10.65 14.11
N MET A 378 -9.71 -9.99 13.04
CA MET A 378 -8.33 -9.96 12.57
C MET A 378 -7.92 -8.54 12.17
N LYS A 379 -6.61 -8.31 12.10
CA LYS A 379 -6.01 -7.08 11.62
C LYS A 379 -4.93 -7.39 10.57
N PRO A 380 -4.68 -6.48 9.61
CA PRO A 380 -3.53 -6.63 8.72
C PRO A 380 -2.22 -6.57 9.52
N THR A 381 -1.19 -7.20 8.96
CA THR A 381 0.20 -7.07 9.41
C THR A 381 0.79 -5.72 9.01
N ASN A 382 1.78 -5.23 9.75
CA ASN A 382 2.47 -3.96 9.56
C ASN A 382 3.91 -4.20 9.07
N ALA A 383 4.04 -4.84 7.92
CA ALA A 383 5.34 -5.13 7.29
C ALA A 383 5.36 -4.87 5.78
N GLY A 384 4.34 -4.17 5.26
CA GLY A 384 4.23 -3.78 3.87
C GLY A 384 5.06 -2.55 3.51
N THR A 385 4.82 -2.04 2.30
CA THR A 385 5.50 -0.85 1.76
C THR A 385 4.54 0.22 1.25
N GLU A 386 3.24 -0.08 1.19
CA GLU A 386 2.18 0.85 0.81
C GLU A 386 1.01 0.78 1.82
N GLY A 387 0.10 1.76 1.77
CA GLY A 387 -1.08 1.77 2.64
C GLY A 387 -0.71 1.86 4.13
N GLY A 388 0.21 2.76 4.51
CA GLY A 388 0.67 2.88 5.88
C GLY A 388 1.42 1.66 6.40
N ASP A 389 2.30 1.09 5.56
CA ASP A 389 3.12 -0.10 5.85
C ASP A 389 2.31 -1.39 6.11
N THR A 390 1.06 -1.45 5.63
CA THR A 390 0.21 -2.64 5.77
C THR A 390 0.17 -3.51 4.52
N LEU A 391 0.34 -2.91 3.34
CA LEU A 391 0.16 -3.58 2.06
C LEU A 391 1.49 -3.73 1.31
N THR A 392 1.66 -4.90 0.69
CA THR A 392 2.77 -5.20 -0.18
C THR A 392 2.27 -5.43 -1.60
N PRO A 393 2.67 -4.61 -2.59
CA PRO A 393 2.30 -4.85 -3.97
C PRO A 393 2.95 -6.13 -4.50
N TYR A 394 2.18 -6.89 -5.27
CA TYR A 394 2.51 -8.26 -5.63
C TYR A 394 2.08 -8.54 -7.07
N ALA A 395 3.02 -8.92 -7.96
CA ALA A 395 2.68 -9.27 -9.33
C ALA A 395 2.25 -10.74 -9.44
N TYR A 396 1.07 -10.98 -9.99
CA TYR A 396 0.58 -12.33 -10.26
C TYR A 396 -0.24 -12.35 -11.55
N LYS A 397 0.11 -13.26 -12.47
CA LYS A 397 -0.56 -13.43 -13.78
C LYS A 397 -0.79 -12.12 -14.55
N GLY A 398 0.21 -11.23 -14.54
CA GLY A 398 0.15 -9.95 -15.27
C GLY A 398 -0.74 -8.88 -14.62
N ARG A 399 -1.11 -9.04 -13.35
CA ARG A 399 -1.84 -8.05 -12.54
C ARG A 399 -1.09 -7.75 -11.27
N ILE A 400 -1.41 -6.61 -10.66
CA ILE A 400 -0.94 -6.24 -9.33
C ILE A 400 -2.03 -6.57 -8.31
N TYR A 401 -1.62 -7.26 -7.26
CA TYR A 401 -2.40 -7.50 -6.06
C TYR A 401 -1.73 -6.78 -4.89
N TYR A 402 -2.53 -6.22 -3.98
CA TYR A 402 -2.05 -5.84 -2.67
C TYR A 402 -2.15 -7.04 -1.73
N PHE A 403 -1.01 -7.46 -1.20
CA PHE A 403 -0.89 -8.55 -0.25
C PHE A 403 -0.76 -8.02 1.18
N THR A 404 -1.44 -8.66 2.12
CA THR A 404 -1.13 -8.57 3.55
C THR A 404 -1.42 -9.89 4.25
N GLY A 405 -0.61 -10.21 5.25
CA GLY A 405 -0.99 -11.20 6.26
C GLY A 405 -2.12 -10.65 7.13
N MET A 406 -3.01 -11.52 7.59
CA MET A 406 -4.04 -11.20 8.57
C MET A 406 -3.71 -11.96 9.86
N THR A 407 -3.60 -11.23 10.96
CA THR A 407 -3.27 -11.77 12.28
C THR A 407 -4.34 -11.42 13.30
N SER A 408 -4.26 -12.04 14.47
CA SER A 408 -5.15 -11.74 15.59
C SER A 408 -4.98 -10.30 16.06
N VAL A 409 -6.07 -9.72 16.58
CA VAL A 409 -6.00 -8.44 17.29
C VAL A 409 -5.25 -8.55 18.63
N ASN A 410 -5.15 -9.76 19.19
CA ASN A 410 -4.40 -10.03 20.41
C ASN A 410 -2.89 -9.95 20.17
N SER A 411 -2.20 -9.03 20.84
CA SER A 411 -0.76 -8.80 20.72
C SER A 411 0.11 -9.99 21.16
N HIS A 412 -0.44 -10.92 21.94
CA HIS A 412 0.29 -12.12 22.37
C HIS A 412 0.29 -13.24 21.32
N GLN A 413 -0.55 -13.14 20.28
CA GLN A 413 -0.59 -14.11 19.19
C GLN A 413 0.27 -13.61 18.02
N SER A 414 1.30 -14.38 17.68
CA SER A 414 2.28 -14.05 16.61
C SER A 414 2.18 -15.01 15.42
N SER A 415 0.95 -15.41 15.07
CA SER A 415 0.66 -16.34 13.97
C SER A 415 -0.34 -15.73 12.99
N ILE A 416 -0.16 -16.04 11.72
CA ILE A 416 -1.06 -15.67 10.64
C ILE A 416 -2.33 -16.52 10.71
N LEU A 417 -3.49 -15.86 10.65
CA LEU A 417 -4.81 -16.49 10.55
C LEU A 417 -5.27 -16.66 9.10
N GLY A 418 -4.67 -15.91 8.17
CA GLY A 418 -4.93 -16.00 6.74
C GLY A 418 -4.25 -14.89 5.96
N TYR A 419 -4.45 -14.89 4.65
CA TYR A 419 -3.85 -13.94 3.72
C TYR A 419 -4.93 -13.20 2.96
N ALA A 420 -4.78 -11.88 2.84
CA ALA A 420 -5.62 -11.06 1.98
C ALA A 420 -4.84 -10.64 0.74
N PHE A 421 -5.42 -10.88 -0.43
CA PHE A 421 -4.94 -10.40 -1.72
C PHE A 421 -6.04 -9.57 -2.37
N VAL A 422 -5.79 -8.28 -2.60
CA VAL A 422 -6.76 -7.39 -3.24
C VAL A 422 -6.28 -7.05 -4.64
N ASP A 423 -7.04 -7.43 -5.68
CA ASP A 423 -6.72 -7.05 -7.07
C ASP A 423 -6.77 -5.51 -7.19
N ALA A 424 -5.63 -4.87 -7.45
CA ALA A 424 -5.49 -3.42 -7.47
C ALA A 424 -6.30 -2.77 -8.61
N ARG A 425 -6.69 -3.53 -9.64
CA ARG A 425 -7.50 -3.06 -10.75
C ARG A 425 -8.99 -3.23 -10.50
N THR A 426 -9.42 -4.37 -9.95
CA THR A 426 -10.86 -4.67 -9.78
C THR A 426 -11.39 -4.47 -8.37
N ASN A 427 -10.51 -4.17 -7.40
CA ASN A 427 -10.82 -4.04 -5.98
C ASN A 427 -11.60 -5.26 -5.45
N THR A 428 -11.11 -6.46 -5.79
CA THR A 428 -11.69 -7.73 -5.31
C THR A 428 -10.76 -8.30 -4.26
N LEU A 429 -11.26 -8.47 -3.05
CA LEU A 429 -10.54 -9.02 -1.91
C LEU A 429 -10.68 -10.54 -1.91
N HIS A 430 -9.58 -11.24 -2.18
CA HIS A 430 -9.48 -12.68 -2.04
C HIS A 430 -8.84 -13.00 -0.69
N TYR A 431 -9.60 -13.60 0.21
CA TYR A 431 -9.12 -14.02 1.52
C TYR A 431 -8.90 -15.53 1.53
N TYR A 432 -7.72 -15.94 1.99
CA TYR A 432 -7.32 -17.35 2.10
C TYR A 432 -7.04 -17.67 3.55
N ARG A 433 -7.83 -18.56 4.14
CA ARG A 433 -7.64 -18.99 5.52
C ARG A 433 -6.40 -19.86 5.67
N GLU A 434 -5.61 -19.56 6.68
CA GLU A 434 -4.46 -20.38 7.10
C GLU A 434 -4.85 -21.15 8.37
N HIS A 435 -4.58 -22.46 8.38
CA HIS A 435 -4.88 -23.33 9.53
C HIS A 435 -3.60 -23.80 10.23
N GLY A 436 -2.44 -23.66 9.58
CA GLY A 436 -1.13 -23.93 10.15
C GLY A 436 -0.65 -22.82 11.08
N ASN A 437 0.34 -23.15 11.92
CA ASN A 437 1.05 -22.15 12.69
C ASN A 437 2.06 -21.42 11.78
N VAL A 438 1.59 -20.41 11.05
CA VAL A 438 2.45 -19.63 10.15
C VAL A 438 2.93 -18.36 10.81
N MET A 439 4.23 -18.12 10.75
CA MET A 439 4.88 -16.93 11.31
C MET A 439 4.45 -15.64 10.59
N THR A 440 4.26 -14.55 11.35
CA THR A 440 3.98 -13.23 10.76
C THR A 440 5.22 -12.62 10.08
N PRO A 441 5.04 -11.73 9.09
CA PRO A 441 6.17 -11.07 8.42
C PRO A 441 7.05 -10.22 9.36
N GLU A 442 6.49 -9.61 10.41
CA GLU A 442 7.27 -8.85 11.41
C GLU A 442 8.17 -9.78 12.22
N ARG A 443 7.66 -10.95 12.59
CA ARG A 443 8.46 -11.96 13.29
C ARG A 443 9.55 -12.53 12.37
N ALA A 444 9.26 -12.70 11.07
CA ALA A 444 10.27 -13.08 10.07
C ALA A 444 11.38 -12.02 9.94
N ILE A 445 11.02 -10.73 9.86
CA ILE A 445 11.99 -9.62 9.85
C ILE A 445 12.82 -9.60 11.13
N SER A 446 12.16 -9.69 12.29
CA SER A 446 12.83 -9.69 13.61
C SER A 446 13.81 -10.85 13.74
N TYR A 447 13.42 -12.05 13.29
CA TYR A 447 14.28 -13.23 13.29
C TYR A 447 15.47 -13.06 12.35
N ALA A 448 15.22 -12.60 11.12
CA ALA A 448 16.29 -12.27 10.16
C ALA A 448 17.25 -11.22 10.73
N GLN A 449 16.77 -10.25 11.51
CA GLN A 449 17.64 -9.31 12.19
C GLN A 449 18.41 -10.00 13.31
N GLN A 450 17.78 -10.63 14.29
CA GLN A 450 18.48 -11.17 15.47
C GLN A 450 19.60 -12.18 15.14
N ASP A 451 19.39 -13.08 14.17
CA ASP A 451 20.39 -14.10 13.79
C ASP A 451 21.51 -13.57 12.87
N ILE A 452 21.28 -12.48 12.12
CA ILE A 452 22.21 -11.96 11.09
C ILE A 452 22.90 -10.67 11.55
N ASN A 453 22.46 -10.06 12.66
CA ASN A 453 22.78 -8.67 13.02
C ASN A 453 23.91 -8.49 14.05
N PRO A 454 25.16 -8.81 13.69
CA PRO A 454 26.30 -7.99 14.08
C PRO A 454 26.53 -6.79 13.15
N GLN A 455 25.84 -6.69 11.99
CA GLN A 455 26.19 -5.75 10.90
C GLN A 455 25.25 -4.55 10.71
N ASN A 456 24.32 -4.27 11.65
CA ASN A 456 23.41 -3.12 11.64
C ASN A 456 22.46 -3.03 10.42
N TYR A 457 21.98 -4.15 9.90
CA TYR A 457 21.04 -4.19 8.77
C TYR A 457 19.55 -4.05 9.18
N LYS A 458 18.69 -3.69 8.22
CA LYS A 458 17.22 -3.60 8.37
C LYS A 458 16.52 -4.49 7.35
N GLY A 459 15.67 -5.40 7.82
CA GLY A 459 14.81 -6.19 6.93
C GLY A 459 13.62 -5.38 6.42
N THR A 460 13.25 -5.57 5.15
CA THR A 460 12.08 -4.95 4.53
C THR A 460 11.46 -5.86 3.47
N LEU A 461 10.24 -5.50 3.03
CA LEU A 461 9.48 -6.16 1.97
C LEU A 461 9.47 -7.70 2.11
N PRO A 462 8.96 -8.26 3.23
CA PRO A 462 8.82 -9.70 3.39
C PRO A 462 7.75 -10.20 2.40
N LEU A 463 8.20 -10.94 1.39
CA LEU A 463 7.32 -11.56 0.40
C LEU A 463 7.11 -13.03 0.74
N LEU A 464 5.86 -13.47 0.71
CA LEU A 464 5.53 -14.88 0.91
C LEU A 464 5.55 -15.62 -0.43
N TYR A 465 6.37 -16.67 -0.51
CA TYR A 465 6.48 -17.57 -1.66
C TYR A 465 6.10 -18.99 -1.27
N ARG A 466 5.71 -19.80 -2.25
CA ARG A 466 5.61 -21.26 -2.08
C ARG A 466 6.81 -21.91 -2.75
N ILE A 467 7.85 -22.22 -1.96
CA ILE A 467 9.09 -22.82 -2.45
C ILE A 467 9.06 -24.32 -2.16
N ASN A 468 9.10 -25.14 -3.20
CA ASN A 468 8.99 -26.60 -3.10
C ASN A 468 7.77 -27.09 -2.28
N GLY A 469 6.65 -26.36 -2.38
CA GLY A 469 5.41 -26.66 -1.64
C GLY A 469 5.31 -25.99 -0.26
N HIS A 470 6.41 -25.46 0.28
CA HIS A 470 6.46 -24.86 1.61
C HIS A 470 6.30 -23.34 1.57
N PRO A 471 5.48 -22.74 2.45
CA PRO A 471 5.38 -21.30 2.59
C PRO A 471 6.72 -20.76 3.14
N THR A 472 7.29 -19.78 2.46
CA THR A 472 8.63 -19.24 2.75
C THR A 472 8.61 -17.72 2.63
N TRP A 473 9.08 -17.05 3.68
CA TRP A 473 9.34 -15.62 3.67
C TRP A 473 10.67 -15.32 2.99
N VAL A 474 10.64 -14.42 2.01
CA VAL A 474 11.83 -13.85 1.38
C VAL A 474 11.92 -12.40 1.83
N VAL A 475 12.96 -12.07 2.58
CA VAL A 475 13.21 -10.75 3.16
C VAL A 475 14.44 -10.14 2.50
N SER A 476 14.35 -8.88 2.10
CA SER A 476 15.50 -8.11 1.63
C SER A 476 16.09 -7.34 2.81
N MET A 477 17.38 -7.59 3.10
CA MET A 477 18.14 -6.89 4.14
C MET A 477 18.85 -5.70 3.52
N LEU A 478 18.63 -4.53 4.08
CA LEU A 478 19.20 -3.28 3.62
C LEU A 478 20.16 -2.71 4.65
N ASP A 479 21.13 -1.92 4.18
CA ASP A 479 21.90 -1.01 5.02
C ASP A 479 20.97 0.06 5.62
N ARG A 480 21.14 0.36 6.91
CA ARG A 480 20.25 1.27 7.64
C ARG A 480 20.42 2.74 7.27
N ASP A 481 21.61 3.13 6.82
CA ASP A 481 21.95 4.52 6.58
C ASP A 481 21.59 4.93 5.15
N ASN A 482 21.88 4.07 4.18
CA ASN A 482 21.70 4.40 2.75
C ASN A 482 20.63 3.56 2.03
N ASN A 483 19.97 2.59 2.70
CA ASN A 483 18.98 1.68 2.12
C ASN A 483 19.49 0.82 0.94
N SER A 484 20.80 0.66 0.79
CA SER A 484 21.37 -0.22 -0.23
C SER A 484 21.08 -1.67 0.11
N PHE A 485 20.82 -2.48 -0.90
CA PHE A 485 20.61 -3.92 -0.73
C PHE A 485 21.89 -4.61 -0.23
N MET A 486 21.77 -5.42 0.82
CA MET A 486 22.88 -6.16 1.41
C MET A 486 22.74 -7.67 1.19
N LYS A 487 21.66 -8.28 1.71
CA LYS A 487 21.49 -9.74 1.72
C LYS A 487 20.03 -10.13 1.46
N PHE A 488 19.83 -11.29 0.85
CA PHE A 488 18.55 -11.99 0.89
C PHE A 488 18.50 -12.90 2.11
N VAL A 489 17.31 -13.03 2.69
CA VAL A 489 17.01 -14.01 3.74
C VAL A 489 15.80 -14.81 3.33
N TYR A 490 15.99 -16.12 3.22
CA TYR A 490 14.93 -17.08 2.92
C TYR A 490 14.63 -17.81 4.22
N LEU A 491 13.39 -17.76 4.68
CA LEU A 491 12.99 -18.26 5.98
C LEU A 491 11.70 -19.05 5.84
N LEU A 492 11.74 -20.33 6.23
CA LEU A 492 10.54 -21.16 6.26
C LEU A 492 9.51 -20.48 7.16
N ALA A 493 8.27 -20.31 6.67
CA ALA A 493 7.22 -19.59 7.37
C ALA A 493 6.59 -20.41 8.50
N ASP A 494 7.32 -21.34 9.11
CA ASP A 494 6.86 -22.14 10.25
C ASP A 494 6.96 -21.31 11.54
N GLY A 495 5.89 -21.33 12.34
CA GLY A 495 5.84 -20.68 13.65
C GLY A 495 6.67 -21.41 14.72
N ASN A 496 7.04 -22.68 14.50
CA ASN A 496 7.76 -23.51 15.46
C ASN A 496 9.17 -23.89 14.99
N ASN A 497 10.12 -23.96 15.93
CA ASN A 497 11.51 -24.40 15.73
C ASN A 497 12.16 -23.81 14.47
N GLN A 498 12.54 -22.53 14.44
CA GLN A 498 13.14 -21.89 13.26
C GLN A 498 14.62 -22.27 13.01
N SER A 499 15.28 -22.88 13.99
CA SER A 499 16.70 -23.25 13.90
C SER A 499 16.95 -24.16 12.70
N GLY A 500 17.86 -23.74 11.83
CA GLY A 500 18.28 -24.49 10.66
C GLY A 500 17.32 -24.47 9.46
N THR A 501 16.27 -23.63 9.44
CA THR A 501 15.33 -23.51 8.29
C THR A 501 15.34 -22.13 7.65
N TYR A 502 16.51 -21.50 7.61
CA TYR A 502 16.72 -20.25 6.90
C TYR A 502 18.04 -20.26 6.15
N ALA A 503 18.19 -19.42 5.14
CA ALA A 503 19.44 -19.17 4.44
C ALA A 503 19.64 -17.67 4.20
N VAL A 504 20.90 -17.27 4.12
CA VAL A 504 21.32 -15.88 3.95
C VAL A 504 22.40 -15.84 2.87
N GLY A 505 22.31 -14.89 1.95
CA GLY A 505 23.33 -14.71 0.92
C GLY A 505 23.12 -13.45 0.09
N ASP A 506 24.14 -13.09 -0.70
CA ASP A 506 24.13 -11.90 -1.55
C ASP A 506 23.34 -12.11 -2.85
N ASP A 507 23.25 -13.35 -3.30
CA ASP A 507 22.66 -13.77 -4.55
C ASP A 507 21.43 -14.65 -4.29
N ALA A 508 20.35 -14.40 -5.03
CA ALA A 508 19.06 -15.06 -4.82
C ALA A 508 19.14 -16.56 -5.12
N GLN A 509 19.89 -16.96 -6.14
CA GLN A 509 20.02 -18.33 -6.61
C GLN A 509 20.73 -19.22 -5.60
N SER A 510 21.95 -18.84 -5.23
CA SER A 510 22.76 -19.56 -4.25
C SER A 510 22.09 -19.59 -2.86
N THR A 511 21.40 -18.52 -2.47
CA THR A 511 20.64 -18.49 -1.20
C THR A 511 19.45 -19.46 -1.24
N LEU A 512 18.73 -19.54 -2.35
CA LEU A 512 17.63 -20.51 -2.54
C LEU A 512 18.13 -21.96 -2.49
N GLU A 513 19.27 -22.26 -3.12
CA GLU A 513 19.89 -23.59 -3.07
C GLU A 513 20.28 -23.98 -1.65
N LEU A 514 20.92 -23.07 -0.92
CA LEU A 514 21.26 -23.28 0.49
C LEU A 514 20.01 -23.45 1.37
N PHE A 515 18.97 -22.66 1.12
CA PHE A 515 17.68 -22.79 1.80
C PHE A 515 17.06 -24.17 1.59
N ASN A 516 17.00 -24.63 0.34
CA ASN A 516 16.44 -25.94 0.00
C ASN A 516 17.24 -27.09 0.63
N GLN A 517 18.58 -26.99 0.68
CA GLN A 517 19.41 -27.97 1.38
C GLN A 517 19.05 -28.04 2.88
N ARG A 518 18.95 -26.88 3.53
CA ARG A 518 18.65 -26.77 4.97
C ARG A 518 17.24 -27.27 5.33
N VAL A 519 16.23 -26.85 4.57
CA VAL A 519 14.85 -27.32 4.76
C VAL A 519 14.72 -28.81 4.46
N GLY A 520 15.36 -29.31 3.39
CA GLY A 520 15.37 -30.72 3.04
C GLY A 520 15.98 -31.62 4.12
N ALA A 521 17.12 -31.19 4.69
CA ALA A 521 17.77 -31.90 5.80
C ALA A 521 16.88 -32.04 7.04
N LYS A 522 16.07 -31.01 7.34
CA LYS A 522 15.20 -31.01 8.52
C LYS A 522 13.87 -31.72 8.31
N THR A 523 13.28 -31.59 7.12
CA THR A 523 11.99 -32.22 6.77
C THR A 523 12.15 -33.69 6.38
N GLY A 524 13.38 -34.21 6.34
CA GLY A 524 13.67 -35.53 5.78
C GLY A 524 13.22 -35.64 4.33
N THR A 525 13.08 -34.51 3.62
CA THR A 525 12.66 -34.42 2.23
C THR A 525 13.77 -33.74 1.47
N THR A 526 14.96 -34.34 1.50
CA THR A 526 16.08 -33.87 0.68
C THR A 526 15.63 -33.98 -0.77
N VAL A 527 15.30 -32.83 -1.37
CA VAL A 527 15.12 -32.75 -2.82
C VAL A 527 16.49 -33.04 -3.38
N GLU A 528 16.70 -34.28 -3.85
CA GLU A 528 17.95 -34.62 -4.52
C GLU A 528 18.16 -33.60 -5.64
N PRO A 529 19.34 -32.96 -5.73
CA PRO A 529 19.64 -32.11 -6.88
C PRO A 529 19.37 -32.95 -8.13
N LYS A 530 18.49 -32.48 -9.01
CA LYS A 530 18.13 -33.23 -10.22
C LYS A 530 19.34 -33.28 -11.13
N VAL A 531 20.13 -34.35 -11.00
CA VAL A 531 21.39 -34.47 -11.70
C VAL A 531 21.13 -34.86 -13.16
N THR A 532 21.18 -33.86 -14.04
CA THR A 532 20.90 -34.00 -15.48
C THR A 532 22.18 -34.06 -16.33
N GLY A 533 23.34 -34.23 -15.69
CA GLY A 533 24.64 -34.29 -16.35
C GLY A 533 24.95 -35.60 -17.08
N LYS A 534 26.00 -35.56 -17.92
CA LYS A 534 26.67 -36.76 -18.45
C LYS A 534 27.32 -37.54 -17.29
N THR A 535 27.43 -38.85 -17.42
CA THR A 535 28.20 -39.68 -16.48
C THR A 535 29.67 -39.27 -16.54
N ILE A 536 30.22 -38.94 -15.37
CA ILE A 536 31.63 -38.62 -15.13
C ILE A 536 32.25 -39.86 -14.50
N SER A 537 33.41 -40.27 -15.00
CA SER A 537 34.15 -41.40 -14.44
C SER A 537 35.64 -41.04 -14.36
N GLY A 538 36.30 -41.48 -13.29
CA GLY A 538 37.72 -41.21 -13.10
C GLY A 538 38.30 -41.86 -11.86
N THR A 539 39.59 -41.63 -11.63
CA THR A 539 40.29 -42.06 -10.43
C THR A 539 40.37 -40.91 -9.44
N VAL A 540 39.99 -41.15 -8.19
CA VAL A 540 40.08 -40.17 -7.11
C VAL A 540 41.54 -39.82 -6.83
N GLU A 541 41.89 -38.55 -6.92
CA GLU A 541 43.24 -38.05 -6.64
C GLU A 541 43.38 -37.58 -5.19
N ARG A 542 42.39 -36.86 -4.67
CA ARG A 542 42.32 -36.48 -3.25
C ARG A 542 40.90 -36.54 -2.73
N VAL A 543 40.79 -36.83 -1.44
CA VAL A 543 39.56 -36.75 -0.66
C VAL A 543 39.82 -35.85 0.55
N VAL A 544 38.85 -34.99 0.87
CA VAL A 544 38.84 -34.15 2.06
C VAL A 544 37.47 -34.32 2.72
N LYS A 545 37.45 -34.46 4.04
CA LYS A 545 36.24 -34.47 4.86
C LYS A 545 36.29 -33.25 5.77
N PRO A 546 35.74 -32.11 5.32
CA PRO A 546 35.79 -30.87 6.11
C PRO A 546 35.04 -31.00 7.44
N ASP A 547 33.96 -31.78 7.46
CA ASP A 547 33.08 -32.04 8.59
C ASP A 547 32.27 -33.34 8.37
N ASP A 548 31.42 -33.71 9.33
CA ASP A 548 30.61 -34.93 9.27
C ASP A 548 29.47 -34.89 8.23
N LYS A 549 29.20 -33.73 7.62
CA LYS A 549 28.06 -33.50 6.72
C LYS A 549 28.44 -33.58 5.24
N GLN A 550 29.72 -33.64 4.90
CA GLN A 550 30.15 -33.64 3.50
C GLN A 550 31.50 -34.33 3.25
N ILE A 551 31.62 -34.94 2.07
CA ILE A 551 32.87 -35.48 1.53
C ILE A 551 33.18 -34.73 0.24
N LEU A 552 34.39 -34.15 0.15
CA LEU A 552 34.90 -33.49 -1.05
C LEU A 552 35.97 -34.35 -1.70
N PHE A 553 35.97 -34.44 -3.02
CA PHE A 553 37.03 -35.13 -3.75
C PHE A 553 37.30 -34.52 -5.12
N ILE A 554 38.49 -34.80 -5.67
CA ILE A 554 38.89 -34.42 -7.04
C ILE A 554 39.34 -35.67 -7.80
N LEU A 555 39.18 -35.66 -9.12
CA LEU A 555 39.61 -36.75 -10.00
C LEU A 555 40.94 -36.42 -10.66
N LYS A 556 41.74 -37.45 -10.96
CA LYS A 556 43.04 -37.28 -11.61
C LYS A 556 42.90 -36.61 -12.98
N GLY A 557 43.56 -35.47 -13.16
CA GLY A 557 43.51 -34.68 -14.40
C GLY A 557 42.23 -33.85 -14.56
N ASP A 558 41.43 -33.73 -13.49
CA ASP A 558 40.23 -32.90 -13.43
C ASP A 558 40.30 -31.95 -12.23
N SER A 559 40.26 -30.65 -12.49
CA SER A 559 40.35 -29.62 -11.46
C SER A 559 39.01 -29.31 -10.76
N HIS A 560 37.91 -29.98 -11.13
CA HIS A 560 36.63 -29.80 -10.46
C HIS A 560 36.59 -30.47 -9.08
N VAL A 561 36.03 -29.77 -8.10
CA VAL A 561 35.76 -30.32 -6.76
C VAL A 561 34.37 -30.94 -6.75
N TYR A 562 34.28 -32.20 -6.41
CA TYR A 562 33.03 -32.95 -6.29
C TYR A 562 32.62 -33.07 -4.82
N ARG A 563 31.34 -32.82 -4.51
CA ARG A 563 30.78 -32.91 -3.15
C ARG A 563 29.73 -34.00 -3.04
N MET A 564 29.88 -34.86 -2.03
CA MET A 564 28.84 -35.74 -1.51
C MET A 564 28.25 -35.15 -0.25
N ASP A 565 26.92 -35.14 -0.14
CA ASP A 565 26.19 -34.77 1.07
C ASP A 565 25.90 -36.05 1.88
N THR A 566 26.54 -36.19 3.05
CA THR A 566 26.39 -37.40 3.89
C THR A 566 25.03 -37.47 4.57
N ALA A 567 24.27 -36.37 4.62
CA ALA A 567 22.91 -36.33 5.15
C ALA A 567 21.84 -36.70 4.09
N SER A 568 22.25 -37.00 2.85
CA SER A 568 21.32 -37.44 1.81
C SER A 568 20.76 -38.83 2.11
N LYS A 569 19.48 -39.06 1.77
CA LYS A 569 18.85 -40.39 1.89
C LYS A 569 19.49 -41.46 1.00
N SER A 570 20.06 -41.07 -0.14
CA SER A 570 20.75 -41.99 -1.05
C SER A 570 22.24 -42.14 -0.70
N PHE A 571 22.69 -41.57 0.42
CA PHE A 571 24.05 -41.80 0.88
C PHE A 571 24.15 -43.20 1.49
N GLU A 572 24.97 -44.05 0.88
CA GLU A 572 25.30 -45.35 1.48
C GLU A 572 26.47 -45.18 2.45
N PRO A 573 26.41 -45.74 3.67
CA PRO A 573 27.49 -45.63 4.66
C PRO A 573 28.86 -46.07 4.13
N ILE A 574 28.89 -46.96 3.13
CA ILE A 574 30.13 -47.41 2.49
C ILE A 574 30.87 -46.29 1.74
N TYR A 575 30.17 -45.26 1.27
CA TYR A 575 30.79 -44.11 0.60
C TYR A 575 31.66 -43.28 1.53
N GLN A 576 31.50 -43.43 2.86
CA GLN A 576 32.39 -42.86 3.86
C GLN A 576 33.84 -43.33 3.67
N PHE A 577 34.07 -44.47 3.01
CA PHE A 577 35.39 -45.06 2.81
C PHE A 577 36.04 -44.72 1.45
N ILE A 578 35.45 -43.79 0.68
CA ILE A 578 36.11 -43.30 -0.53
C ILE A 578 37.50 -42.76 -0.20
N GLN A 579 38.49 -43.15 -1.00
CA GLN A 579 39.89 -42.80 -0.80
C GLN A 579 40.62 -42.51 -2.11
N THR A 580 41.80 -41.90 -2.00
CA THR A 580 42.69 -41.70 -3.15
C THR A 580 43.02 -43.04 -3.81
N GLY A 581 42.90 -43.09 -5.15
CA GLY A 581 43.10 -44.29 -5.95
C GLY A 581 41.81 -45.01 -6.35
N ASP A 582 40.67 -44.67 -5.74
CA ASP A 582 39.40 -45.30 -6.07
C ASP A 582 38.91 -44.94 -7.47
N LYS A 583 38.32 -45.91 -8.17
CA LYS A 583 37.67 -45.70 -9.47
C LYS A 583 36.18 -45.46 -9.26
N VAL A 584 35.74 -44.25 -9.59
CA VAL A 584 34.37 -43.82 -9.34
C VAL A 584 33.66 -43.44 -10.63
N SER A 585 32.34 -43.60 -10.65
CA SER A 585 31.45 -43.18 -11.73
C SER A 585 30.18 -42.58 -11.15
N PHE A 586 29.77 -41.40 -11.63
CA PHE A 586 28.60 -40.70 -11.11
C PHE A 586 28.12 -39.62 -12.07
N LYS A 587 26.91 -39.11 -11.85
CA LYS A 587 26.48 -37.83 -12.44
C LYS A 587 26.71 -36.71 -11.44
N ALA A 588 27.01 -35.51 -11.89
CA ALA A 588 27.10 -34.31 -11.05
C ALA A 588 26.32 -33.12 -11.63
N THR A 589 26.03 -32.12 -10.79
CA THR A 589 25.41 -30.85 -11.22
C THR A 589 26.30 -30.15 -12.25
N ALA A 590 25.70 -29.57 -13.30
CA ALA A 590 26.46 -28.85 -14.32
C ALA A 590 27.22 -27.67 -13.72
N THR A 591 28.54 -27.66 -13.90
CA THR A 591 29.44 -26.57 -13.51
C THR A 591 30.07 -25.93 -14.76
N ASN A 592 30.20 -24.60 -14.75
CA ASN A 592 30.88 -23.88 -15.82
C ASN A 592 32.40 -24.12 -15.72
N LYS A 593 33.04 -24.46 -16.83
CA LYS A 593 34.47 -24.86 -16.93
C LYS A 593 35.51 -23.85 -16.38
N ASN A 594 35.10 -22.62 -16.05
CA ASN A 594 36.02 -21.51 -15.71
C ASN A 594 35.90 -21.02 -14.25
N GLN A 595 35.23 -21.74 -13.36
CA GLN A 595 35.21 -21.43 -11.92
C GLN A 595 35.59 -22.66 -11.10
N LEU A 596 36.27 -22.42 -9.97
CA LEU A 596 36.48 -23.38 -8.87
C LEU A 596 35.14 -23.69 -8.17
N ALA A 597 34.16 -24.13 -8.94
CA ALA A 597 32.80 -24.42 -8.48
C ALA A 597 32.72 -25.87 -8.01
N THR A 598 32.19 -26.07 -6.80
CA THR A 598 31.91 -27.39 -6.25
C THR A 598 30.68 -28.00 -6.93
N ALA A 599 30.85 -29.13 -7.60
CA ALA A 599 29.77 -29.87 -8.24
C ALA A 599 29.16 -30.90 -7.27
N ASN A 600 27.85 -30.89 -7.08
CA ASN A 600 27.17 -31.87 -6.23
C ASN A 600 27.02 -33.20 -6.97
N VAL A 601 27.46 -34.28 -6.33
CA VAL A 601 27.37 -35.65 -6.84
C VAL A 601 25.95 -36.20 -6.63
N GLY A 602 25.38 -36.80 -7.67
CA GLY A 602 24.13 -37.55 -7.59
C GLY A 602 24.39 -38.92 -6.97
N LEU A 603 24.14 -39.06 -5.68
CA LEU A 603 24.46 -40.27 -4.90
C LEU A 603 23.69 -41.50 -5.38
N SER A 604 22.47 -41.33 -5.90
CA SER A 604 21.70 -42.39 -6.56
C SER A 604 22.36 -42.97 -7.83
N THR A 605 23.40 -42.32 -8.36
CA THR A 605 24.19 -42.76 -9.52
C THR A 605 25.65 -43.02 -9.19
N PHE A 606 26.04 -42.89 -7.92
CA PHE A 606 27.43 -43.00 -7.52
C PHE A 606 27.82 -44.47 -7.38
N GLU A 607 28.81 -44.88 -8.16
CA GLU A 607 29.45 -46.18 -8.07
C GLU A 607 30.92 -46.01 -7.76
N ASN A 608 31.40 -46.74 -6.74
CA ASN A 608 32.83 -46.91 -6.49
C ASN A 608 33.20 -48.38 -6.77
N GLN A 609 33.98 -48.59 -7.84
CA GLN A 609 34.40 -49.91 -8.27
C GLN A 609 35.36 -50.58 -7.29
N SER A 610 36.06 -49.79 -6.47
CA SER A 610 36.97 -50.29 -5.42
C SER A 610 36.24 -50.71 -4.15
N LEU A 611 34.99 -50.28 -3.95
CA LEU A 611 34.18 -50.55 -2.76
C LEU A 611 33.05 -51.57 -3.01
N LYS A 612 33.02 -52.23 -4.18
CA LYS A 612 32.03 -53.28 -4.44
C LYS A 612 32.24 -54.43 -3.45
N SER A 613 31.26 -54.59 -2.57
CA SER A 613 31.08 -55.81 -1.78
C SER A 613 31.09 -57.01 -2.71
N THR A 614 32.02 -57.94 -2.49
CA THR A 614 31.93 -59.32 -2.94
C THR A 614 30.76 -59.99 -2.24
N ALA A 615 29.53 -59.62 -2.59
CA ALA A 615 28.35 -60.43 -2.35
C ALA A 615 28.24 -61.44 -3.50
N SER A 616 29.12 -62.45 -3.48
CA SER A 616 28.83 -63.73 -4.11
C SER A 616 28.39 -64.69 -3.01
N LYS A 617 27.07 -64.84 -2.87
CA LYS A 617 26.37 -66.13 -2.83
C LYS A 617 24.87 -65.89 -2.81
#